data_AF-A0A7C3BV46-F1
#
_entry.id   AF-A0A7C3BV46-F1
#
_cell.length_a   1.000
_cell.length_b   1.000
_cell.length_c   1.000
_cell.angle_alpha   90.00
_cell.angle_beta   90.00
_cell.angle_gamma   90.00
#
_symmetry.space_group_name_H-M   'P 1'
#
loop_
_entity.id
_entity.type
_entity.pdbx_description
1 polymer ?
#
loop_
_entity_poly.entity_id
_entity_poly.type
_entity_poly.pdbx_seq_one_letter_code
_entity_poly.pdbx_strand_id
1 'polypeptide(L)'
;MKWLVDKFLIWWLKSGRYRWSKIRRKLLERKYLTTELPSVTSLEEIETYLRQITWTMDGPLHLFDSISYPQAVWARKKDDCDGFAVLACELLAQLDSSLKPFLVTAMVHPVKKSHSVCVFSYSKEELAVFDNGKLKKGYITDGEVIDEIRQKSE
;
A
#
# COMPACT_ATOMS: atom_id res chain seq x y z
N MET A 1 -25.45 -2.92 -16.50
CA MET A 1 -24.54 -3.87 -15.82
C MET A 1 -23.23 -3.20 -15.39
N LYS A 2 -22.45 -2.59 -16.30
CA LYS A 2 -21.18 -1.89 -15.97
C LYS A 2 -21.33 -0.80 -14.89
N TRP A 3 -22.34 0.05 -14.99
CA TRP A 3 -22.59 1.12 -14.02
C TRP A 3 -22.89 0.65 -12.58
N LEU A 4 -23.57 -0.50 -12.41
CA LEU A 4 -23.83 -1.07 -11.09
C LEU A 4 -22.53 -1.61 -10.48
N VAL A 5 -21.70 -2.26 -11.30
CA VAL A 5 -20.38 -2.75 -10.90
C VAL A 5 -19.47 -1.58 -10.54
N ASP A 6 -19.43 -0.52 -11.35
CA ASP A 6 -18.65 0.70 -11.07
C ASP A 6 -19.11 1.36 -9.76
N LYS A 7 -20.43 1.48 -9.53
CA LYS A 7 -20.95 2.01 -8.26
C LYS A 7 -20.60 1.14 -7.06
N PHE A 8 -20.72 -0.18 -7.20
CA PHE A 8 -20.33 -1.12 -6.15
C PHE A 8 -18.83 -1.00 -5.84
N LEU A 9 -17.97 -0.99 -6.86
CA LEU A 9 -16.53 -0.87 -6.69
C LEU A 9 -16.13 0.48 -6.07
N ILE A 10 -16.76 1.58 -6.49
CA ILE A 10 -16.54 2.90 -5.88
C ILE A 10 -16.93 2.87 -4.39
N TRP A 11 -18.10 2.33 -4.06
CA TRP A 11 -18.53 2.21 -2.67
C TRP A 11 -17.64 1.26 -1.86
N TRP A 12 -17.24 0.14 -2.45
CA TRP A 12 -16.34 -0.84 -1.87
C TRP A 12 -15.01 -0.17 -1.51
N LEU A 13 -14.36 0.47 -2.47
CA LEU A 13 -13.04 1.07 -2.28
C LEU A 13 -13.08 2.30 -1.36
N LYS A 14 -14.16 3.09 -1.40
CA LYS A 14 -14.32 4.23 -0.47
C LYS A 14 -14.61 3.83 0.98
N SER A 15 -15.21 2.66 1.22
CA SER A 15 -15.74 2.35 2.56
C SER A 15 -15.82 0.86 2.89
N GLY A 16 -16.37 0.04 1.99
CA GLY A 16 -16.54 -1.40 2.22
C GLY A 16 -15.22 -2.12 2.54
N ARG A 17 -14.18 -1.84 1.75
CA ARG A 17 -12.80 -2.33 1.85
C ARG A 17 -12.24 -2.17 3.26
N TYR A 18 -12.39 -1.02 3.89
CA TYR A 18 -11.80 -0.78 5.23
C TYR A 18 -12.47 -1.62 6.32
N ARG A 19 -13.80 -1.75 6.26
CA ARG A 19 -14.55 -2.60 7.20
C ARG A 19 -14.21 -4.06 7.01
N TRP A 20 -14.16 -4.51 5.74
CA TRP A 20 -13.76 -5.87 5.40
C TRP A 20 -12.33 -6.18 5.84
N SER A 21 -11.38 -5.29 5.54
CA SER A 21 -9.98 -5.41 5.96
C SER A 21 -9.88 -5.55 7.47
N LYS A 22 -10.62 -4.74 8.25
CA LYS A 22 -10.65 -4.86 9.72
C LYS A 22 -11.11 -6.25 10.18
N ILE A 23 -12.15 -6.81 9.57
CA ILE A 23 -12.67 -8.15 9.90
C ILE A 23 -11.64 -9.22 9.51
N ARG A 24 -11.18 -9.21 8.25
CA ARG A 24 -10.17 -10.15 7.73
C ARG A 24 -8.93 -10.19 8.61
N ARG A 25 -8.36 -9.02 8.92
CA ARG A 25 -7.20 -8.89 9.79
C ARG A 25 -7.43 -9.48 11.17
N LYS A 26 -8.58 -9.21 11.78
CA LYS A 26 -8.93 -9.75 13.11
C LYS A 26 -9.04 -11.27 13.11
N LEU A 27 -9.53 -11.86 12.02
CA LEU A 27 -9.73 -13.31 11.92
C LEU A 27 -8.47 -14.05 11.47
N LEU A 28 -7.73 -13.53 10.50
CA LEU A 28 -6.65 -14.25 9.82
C LEU A 28 -5.25 -13.79 10.21
N GLU A 29 -5.09 -12.53 10.64
CA GLU A 29 -3.77 -11.91 10.83
C GLU A 29 -3.46 -11.58 12.28
N ARG A 30 -4.39 -11.78 13.21
CA ARG A 30 -4.22 -11.47 14.64
C ARG A 30 -2.97 -12.13 15.25
N LYS A 31 -2.61 -13.33 14.79
CA LYS A 31 -1.41 -14.06 15.25
C LYS A 31 -0.09 -13.33 14.96
N TYR A 32 -0.08 -12.40 14.01
CA TYR A 32 1.10 -11.63 13.64
C TYR A 32 1.26 -10.33 14.45
N LEU A 33 0.29 -9.95 15.29
CA LEU A 33 0.37 -8.69 16.03
C LEU A 33 1.57 -8.62 17.00
N THR A 34 2.11 -9.77 17.42
CA THR A 34 3.30 -9.86 18.26
C THR A 34 4.60 -9.91 17.47
N THR A 35 4.53 -9.92 16.13
CA THR A 35 5.73 -9.88 15.29
C THR A 35 6.33 -8.48 15.35
N GLU A 36 7.57 -8.40 15.81
CA GLU A 36 8.34 -7.16 15.81
C GLU A 36 8.69 -6.74 14.38
N LEU A 37 8.48 -5.45 14.10
CA LEU A 37 8.95 -4.83 12.87
C LEU A 37 10.44 -4.51 13.00
N PRO A 38 11.19 -4.49 11.90
CA PRO A 38 12.59 -4.13 11.94
C PRO A 38 12.73 -2.66 12.33
N SER A 39 13.66 -2.35 13.22
CA SER A 39 14.05 -0.97 13.49
C SER A 39 14.74 -0.37 12.27
N VAL A 40 14.51 0.91 12.01
CA VAL A 40 15.05 1.62 10.85
C VAL A 40 15.68 2.94 11.28
N THR A 41 16.77 3.30 10.64
CA THR A 41 17.53 4.55 10.90
C THR A 41 17.69 5.41 9.65
N SER A 42 17.32 4.89 8.48
CA SER A 42 17.40 5.61 7.19
C SER A 42 16.30 5.15 6.22
N LEU A 43 16.06 5.96 5.17
CA LEU A 43 15.11 5.60 4.11
C LEU A 43 15.64 4.43 3.25
N GLU A 44 16.95 4.32 3.11
CA GLU A 44 17.63 3.26 2.35
C GLU A 44 17.47 1.90 3.03
N GLU A 45 17.44 1.87 4.38
CA GLU A 45 17.09 0.66 5.15
C GLU A 45 15.63 0.26 4.95
N ILE A 46 14.71 1.23 4.97
CA ILE A 46 13.28 0.98 4.67
C ILE A 46 13.15 0.36 3.28
N GLU A 47 13.82 0.94 2.27
CA GLU A 47 13.83 0.40 0.91
C GLU A 47 14.35 -1.05 0.89
N THR A 48 15.45 -1.30 1.59
CA THR A 48 16.06 -2.64 1.69
C THR A 48 15.11 -3.65 2.32
N TYR A 49 14.39 -3.28 3.38
CA TYR A 49 13.39 -4.15 4.01
C TYR A 49 12.19 -4.40 3.12
N LEU A 50 11.70 -3.38 2.41
CA LEU A 50 10.57 -3.53 1.49
C LEU A 50 10.94 -4.42 0.29
N ARG A 51 12.18 -4.36 -0.21
CA ARG A 51 12.66 -5.25 -1.28
C ARG A 51 12.70 -6.74 -0.88
N GLN A 52 12.62 -7.07 0.41
CA GLN A 52 12.49 -8.46 0.87
C GLN A 52 11.05 -8.99 0.76
N ILE A 53 10.07 -8.11 0.53
CA ILE A 53 8.68 -8.51 0.36
C ILE A 53 8.49 -8.95 -1.09
N THR A 54 7.94 -10.14 -1.27
CA THR A 54 7.54 -10.64 -2.59
C THR A 54 6.19 -10.05 -2.96
N TRP A 55 6.11 -9.33 -4.07
CA TRP A 55 4.83 -8.86 -4.59
C TRP A 55 3.99 -10.02 -5.08
N THR A 56 2.75 -10.10 -4.60
CA THR A 56 1.78 -11.08 -5.08
C THR A 56 0.39 -10.49 -5.12
N MET A 57 -0.35 -10.81 -6.19
CA MET A 57 -1.74 -10.42 -6.33
C MET A 57 -2.63 -11.05 -5.26
N ASP A 58 -3.57 -10.25 -4.76
CA ASP A 58 -4.62 -10.69 -3.84
C ASP A 58 -5.44 -11.87 -4.44
N GLY A 59 -5.65 -12.90 -3.63
CA GLY A 59 -6.44 -14.07 -4.03
C GLY A 59 -7.95 -13.83 -4.02
N PRO A 60 -8.78 -14.75 -4.55
CA PRO A 60 -10.25 -14.58 -4.60
C PRO A 60 -10.91 -14.39 -3.21
N LEU A 61 -10.28 -14.88 -2.15
CA LEU A 61 -10.72 -14.71 -0.76
C LEU A 61 -10.46 -13.31 -0.19
N HIS A 62 -9.68 -12.48 -0.88
CA HIS A 62 -9.36 -11.12 -0.44
C HIS A 62 -10.44 -10.11 -0.85
N LEU A 63 -11.48 -10.54 -1.57
CA LEU A 63 -12.59 -9.70 -2.06
C LEU A 63 -12.10 -8.36 -2.62
N PHE A 64 -11.07 -8.42 -3.46
CA PHE A 64 -10.48 -7.27 -4.14
C PHE A 64 -10.02 -6.18 -3.17
N ASP A 65 -8.72 -6.18 -2.82
CA ASP A 65 -8.00 -5.01 -2.26
C ASP A 65 -8.16 -4.87 -0.73
N SER A 66 -7.71 -5.86 0.04
CA SER A 66 -7.85 -5.83 1.51
C SER A 66 -6.52 -5.56 2.23
N ILE A 67 -6.52 -4.56 3.11
CA ILE A 67 -5.31 -4.04 3.75
C ILE A 67 -4.87 -4.92 4.91
N SER A 68 -3.70 -5.55 4.79
CA SER A 68 -3.05 -6.36 5.84
C SER A 68 -2.49 -5.51 7.00
N TYR A 69 -2.15 -6.15 8.14
CA TYR A 69 -1.31 -5.51 9.16
C TYR A 69 0.16 -5.42 8.68
N PRO A 70 0.91 -4.36 8.99
CA PRO A 70 2.33 -4.28 8.61
C PRO A 70 3.15 -5.44 9.17
N GLN A 71 2.82 -5.90 10.39
CA GLN A 71 3.44 -7.07 11.01
C GLN A 71 3.17 -8.36 10.21
N ALA A 72 1.96 -8.50 9.65
CA ALA A 72 1.61 -9.66 8.83
C ALA A 72 2.36 -9.64 7.49
N VAL A 73 2.48 -8.46 6.86
CA VAL A 73 3.30 -8.26 5.65
C VAL A 73 4.75 -8.67 5.95
N TRP A 74 5.32 -8.16 7.04
CA TRP A 74 6.69 -8.42 7.44
C TRP A 74 6.94 -9.88 7.80
N ALA A 75 6.04 -10.52 8.55
CA ALA A 75 6.15 -11.92 8.93
C ALA A 75 6.08 -12.86 7.72
N ARG A 76 5.20 -12.57 6.76
CA ARG A 76 4.98 -13.40 5.56
C ARG A 76 6.01 -13.13 4.47
N LYS A 77 6.65 -11.95 4.47
CA LYS A 77 7.50 -11.46 3.38
C LYS A 77 6.80 -11.47 2.02
N LYS A 78 5.48 -11.28 2.02
CA LYS A 78 4.65 -11.40 0.83
C LYS A 78 3.33 -10.65 1.02
N ASP A 79 2.99 -9.80 0.08
CA ASP A 79 1.71 -9.09 -0.01
C ASP A 79 1.56 -8.38 -1.37
N ASP A 80 0.45 -7.67 -1.58
CA ASP A 80 0.24 -6.81 -2.76
C ASP A 80 0.66 -5.35 -2.49
N CYS A 81 0.34 -4.42 -3.41
CA CYS A 81 0.72 -3.01 -3.28
C CYS A 81 0.23 -2.35 -1.98
N ASP A 82 -0.92 -2.75 -1.43
CA ASP A 82 -1.40 -2.22 -0.15
C ASP A 82 -0.49 -2.64 0.99
N GLY A 83 -0.08 -3.92 1.01
CA GLY A 83 0.79 -4.44 2.06
C GLY A 83 2.17 -3.75 2.07
N PHE A 84 2.75 -3.51 0.89
CA PHE A 84 3.99 -2.73 0.79
C PHE A 84 3.80 -1.31 1.34
N ALA A 85 2.74 -0.63 0.94
CA ALA A 85 2.50 0.75 1.35
C ALA A 85 2.24 0.86 2.86
N VAL A 86 1.48 -0.06 3.46
CA VAL A 86 1.22 -0.06 4.90
C VAL A 86 2.47 -0.38 5.72
N LEU A 87 3.30 -1.33 5.26
CA LEU A 87 4.58 -1.59 5.90
C LEU A 87 5.51 -0.37 5.82
N ALA A 88 5.59 0.27 4.64
CA ALA A 88 6.38 1.49 4.45
C ALA A 88 5.91 2.62 5.38
N CYS A 89 4.59 2.84 5.50
CA CYS A 89 4.02 3.84 6.42
C CYS A 89 4.46 3.60 7.87
N GLU A 90 4.40 2.35 8.33
CA GLU A 90 4.73 2.00 9.71
C GLU A 90 6.23 2.15 10.00
N LEU A 91 7.10 1.79 9.04
CA LEU A 91 8.55 1.98 9.16
C LEU A 91 8.93 3.47 9.12
N LEU A 92 8.28 4.26 8.26
CA LEU A 92 8.50 5.71 8.21
C LEU A 92 8.06 6.39 9.51
N ALA A 93 6.94 5.97 10.10
CA ALA A 93 6.48 6.49 11.38
C ALA A 93 7.45 6.19 12.54
N GLN A 94 8.16 5.06 12.48
CA GLN A 94 9.24 4.73 13.42
C GLN A 94 10.51 5.57 13.18
N LEU A 95 10.85 5.83 11.92
CA LEU A 95 12.03 6.61 11.53
C LEU A 95 11.90 8.07 11.97
N ASP A 96 10.83 8.75 11.55
CA ASP A 96 10.54 10.12 11.94
C ASP A 96 9.04 10.44 11.77
N SER A 97 8.39 10.73 12.90
CA SER A 97 6.98 11.14 12.95
C SER A 97 6.66 12.41 12.14
N SER A 98 7.65 13.25 11.84
CA SER A 98 7.47 14.48 11.06
C SER A 98 7.20 14.22 9.57
N LEU A 99 7.59 13.06 9.05
CA LEU A 99 7.41 12.66 7.64
C LEU A 99 5.94 12.46 7.26
N LYS A 100 5.04 12.27 8.24
CA LYS A 100 3.59 12.14 8.04
C LYS A 100 3.21 11.20 6.89
N PRO A 101 3.59 9.91 6.95
CA PRO A 101 3.29 8.97 5.87
C PRO A 101 1.78 8.71 5.75
N PHE A 102 1.28 8.58 4.52
CA PHE A 102 -0.09 8.21 4.22
C PHE A 102 -0.18 7.31 2.99
N LEU A 103 -1.26 6.53 2.93
CA LEU A 103 -1.56 5.64 1.82
C LEU A 103 -2.29 6.41 0.73
N VAL A 104 -1.81 6.29 -0.51
CA VAL A 104 -2.52 6.76 -1.71
C VAL A 104 -2.84 5.56 -2.59
N THR A 105 -4.10 5.44 -2.98
CA THR A 105 -4.56 4.45 -3.96
C THR A 105 -5.09 5.18 -5.17
N ALA A 106 -4.43 5.01 -6.32
CA ALA A 106 -4.88 5.55 -7.59
C ALA A 106 -5.65 4.49 -8.39
N MET A 107 -6.65 4.92 -9.14
CA MET A 107 -7.53 4.04 -9.91
C MET A 107 -7.83 4.66 -11.27
N VAL A 108 -7.85 3.83 -12.31
CA VAL A 108 -8.22 4.27 -13.67
C VAL A 108 -9.66 3.87 -13.96
N HIS A 109 -10.48 4.82 -14.44
CA HIS A 109 -11.85 4.55 -14.88
C HIS A 109 -11.86 3.98 -16.33
N PRO A 110 -12.70 2.97 -16.65
CA PRO A 110 -13.48 2.13 -15.72
C PRO A 110 -12.55 1.29 -14.86
N VAL A 111 -12.97 0.96 -13.64
CA VAL A 111 -12.12 0.31 -12.61
C VAL A 111 -11.58 -1.02 -13.15
N LYS A 112 -10.44 -0.91 -13.82
CA LYS A 112 -9.72 -2.01 -14.47
C LYS A 112 -8.45 -2.34 -13.69
N LYS A 113 -7.85 -1.31 -13.09
CA LYS A 113 -6.60 -1.37 -12.34
C LYS A 113 -6.61 -0.32 -11.23
N SER A 114 -6.01 -0.69 -10.12
CA SER A 114 -5.65 0.20 -9.02
C SER A 114 -4.19 -0.05 -8.65
N HIS A 115 -3.55 0.94 -8.04
CA HIS A 115 -2.24 0.79 -7.45
C HIS A 115 -2.14 1.65 -6.20
N SER A 116 -1.54 1.07 -5.15
CA SER A 116 -1.35 1.74 -3.86
C SER A 116 0.11 1.98 -3.59
N VAL A 117 0.41 3.16 -3.04
CA VAL A 117 1.75 3.58 -2.67
C VAL A 117 1.74 4.29 -1.32
N CYS A 118 2.87 4.28 -0.63
CA CYS A 118 3.07 5.10 0.57
C CYS A 118 3.69 6.43 0.15
N VAL A 119 3.02 7.54 0.48
CA VAL A 119 3.47 8.91 0.22
C VAL A 119 3.82 9.58 1.54
N PHE A 120 4.88 10.38 1.57
CA PHE A 120 5.31 11.10 2.78
C PHE A 120 5.98 12.43 2.43
N SER A 121 6.03 13.34 3.41
CA SER A 121 6.71 14.64 3.29
C SER A 121 8.21 14.41 3.42
N TYR A 122 8.95 14.53 2.32
CA TYR A 122 10.42 14.42 2.34
C TYR A 122 11.08 15.73 2.75
N SER A 123 10.50 16.84 2.32
CA SER A 123 10.84 18.19 2.77
C SER A 123 9.57 19.04 2.89
N LYS A 124 9.71 20.33 3.23
CA LYS A 124 8.55 21.24 3.41
C LYS A 124 7.69 21.39 2.15
N GLU A 125 8.28 21.19 0.98
CA GLU A 125 7.62 21.38 -0.33
C GLU A 125 7.72 20.14 -1.23
N GLU A 126 8.36 19.06 -0.76
CA GLU A 126 8.62 17.87 -1.57
C GLU A 126 8.00 16.63 -0.94
N LEU A 127 7.28 15.87 -1.75
CA LEU A 127 6.79 14.54 -1.42
C LEU A 127 7.77 13.48 -1.92
N ALA A 128 7.82 12.36 -1.24
CA ALA A 128 8.48 11.15 -1.73
C ALA A 128 7.54 9.96 -1.55
N VAL A 129 7.84 8.89 -2.29
CA VAL A 129 6.96 7.73 -2.38
C VAL A 129 7.75 6.43 -2.32
N PHE A 130 7.21 5.46 -1.57
CA PHE A 130 7.57 4.06 -1.71
C PHE A 130 6.55 3.34 -2.58
N ASP A 131 7.01 2.85 -3.74
CA ASP A 131 6.25 2.06 -4.70
C ASP A 131 6.84 0.65 -4.79
N ASN A 132 6.11 -0.36 -4.29
CA ASN A 132 6.53 -1.78 -4.28
C ASN A 132 7.97 -1.98 -3.78
N GLY A 133 8.39 -1.16 -2.80
CA GLY A 133 9.72 -1.22 -2.20
C GLY A 133 10.82 -0.47 -2.94
N LYS A 134 10.49 0.39 -3.92
CA LYS A 134 11.42 1.36 -4.49
C LYS A 134 11.12 2.76 -3.97
N LEU A 135 12.15 3.46 -3.51
CA LEU A 135 12.04 4.87 -3.12
C LEU A 135 12.11 5.75 -4.38
N LYS A 136 11.11 6.60 -4.56
CA LYS A 136 11.09 7.66 -5.57
C LYS A 136 11.03 9.01 -4.85
N LYS A 137 12.00 9.88 -5.14
CA LYS A 137 12.08 11.26 -4.61
C LYS A 137 11.61 12.25 -5.68
N GLY A 138 11.01 13.34 -5.26
CA GLY A 138 10.48 14.38 -6.16
C GLY A 138 8.96 14.35 -6.30
N TYR A 139 8.42 15.39 -6.97
CA TYR A 139 6.99 15.52 -7.22
C TYR A 139 6.46 14.34 -8.02
N ILE A 140 5.76 13.43 -7.36
CA ILE A 140 4.95 12.44 -8.05
C ILE A 140 3.67 13.15 -8.51
N THR A 141 3.56 13.36 -9.80
CA THR A 141 2.34 13.87 -10.41
C THR A 141 1.32 12.75 -10.57
N ASP A 142 0.02 13.10 -10.52
CA ASP A 142 -1.05 12.15 -10.82
C ASP A 142 -0.81 11.44 -12.17
N GLY A 143 -0.19 12.14 -13.14
CA GLY A 143 0.17 11.62 -14.45
C GLY A 143 1.15 10.45 -14.40
N GLU A 144 2.21 10.53 -13.60
CA GLU A 144 3.22 9.45 -13.49
C GLU A 144 2.63 8.19 -12.85
N VAL A 145 1.81 8.35 -11.81
CA VAL A 145 1.13 7.21 -11.17
C VAL A 145 0.12 6.58 -12.16
N ILE A 146 -0.62 7.40 -12.91
CA ILE A 146 -1.57 6.93 -13.91
C ILE A 146 -0.84 6.21 -15.06
N ASP A 147 0.27 6.76 -15.54
CA ASP A 147 1.04 6.17 -16.63
C ASP A 147 1.74 4.88 -16.21
N GLU A 148 2.22 4.76 -14.97
CA GLU A 148 2.74 3.49 -14.44
C GLU A 148 1.65 2.41 -14.32
N ILE A 149 0.45 2.78 -13.86
CA ILE A 149 -0.71 1.87 -13.83
C ILE A 149 -1.06 1.40 -15.25
N ARG A 150 -0.92 2.29 -16.24
CA ARG A 150 -1.15 1.97 -17.66
C ARG A 150 -0.02 1.15 -18.27
N GLN A 151 1.25 1.42 -18.00
CA GLN A 151 2.37 0.70 -18.63
C GLN A 151 2.50 -0.76 -18.18
N LYS A 152 2.12 -1.12 -16.95
CA LYS A 152 2.00 -2.53 -16.51
C LYS A 152 0.84 -3.29 -17.21
N SER A 153 0.30 -2.79 -18.33
CA SER A 153 -0.81 -3.38 -19.10
C SER A 153 -0.44 -3.97 -20.46
N GLU A 154 0.82 -3.84 -20.86
CA GLU A 154 1.45 -4.62 -21.94
C GLU A 154 2.21 -5.81 -21.34
#